data_AF-A0A5N5NI80-F1
#
_entry.id   AF-A0A5N5NI80-F1
#
_cell.length_a   1.000
_cell.length_b   1.000
_cell.length_c   1.000
_cell.angle_alpha   90.00
_cell.angle_beta   90.00
_cell.angle_gamma   90.00
#
_symmetry.space_group_name_H-M   'P 1'
#
loop_
_entity.id
_entity.type
_entity.pdbx_description
1 polymer ?
#
loop_
_entity_poly.entity_id
_entity_poly.type
_entity_poly.pdbx_seq_one_letter_code
_entity_poly.pdbx_strand_id
1 'polypeptide(L)'
;SYGEALCRSFCEFLKDITAEGQVQVLKVVEIALKVSPVLASHMFQALLPAVFRGVIEGERYPVVMSTYLGIIGRILLQNSSFFSSLLTQMAMEFNQEPEQLLGNLMEMWVDRMDNITQPERRKLSSLALLSLLPSDNTVVQEKFCGIVNICVESLHDVMTEDPETGTFKDCMLVSEAEEPKFSDDEEPPTEQDKRRKLLALEDPVHTVSLQQCVYEKLKLQQGMMGDQGFQALMETVDTEIIHQLQEFLHGL
;
A
#
# COMPACT_ATOMS: atom_id res chain seq x y z
N SER A 1 19.70 -21.18 6.95
CA SER A 1 19.88 -19.78 7.42
C SER A 1 18.92 -19.49 8.57
N TYR A 2 19.23 -18.59 9.52
CA TYR A 2 18.32 -18.23 10.62
C TYR A 2 16.97 -17.69 10.12
N GLY A 3 16.95 -16.98 8.98
CA GLY A 3 15.72 -16.46 8.37
C GLY A 3 14.77 -17.56 7.85
N GLU A 4 15.31 -18.63 7.26
CA GLU A 4 14.50 -19.77 6.79
C GLU A 4 13.89 -20.54 7.96
N ALA A 5 14.64 -20.71 9.06
CA ALA A 5 14.14 -21.33 10.27
C ALA A 5 13.01 -20.50 10.88
N LEU A 6 13.18 -19.17 10.94
CA LEU A 6 12.14 -18.25 11.40
C LEU A 6 10.88 -18.33 10.53
N CYS A 7 11.03 -18.29 9.20
CA CYS A 7 9.90 -18.42 8.29
C CYS A 7 9.15 -19.73 8.49
N ARG A 8 9.87 -20.84 8.69
CA ARG A 8 9.26 -22.15 8.98
C ARG A 8 8.46 -22.13 10.28
N SER A 9 9.03 -21.61 11.36
CA SER A 9 8.32 -21.45 12.63
C SER A 9 7.06 -20.60 12.48
N PHE A 10 7.12 -19.49 11.73
CA PHE A 10 5.94 -18.66 11.48
C PHE A 10 4.86 -19.40 10.69
N CYS A 11 5.23 -20.19 9.67
CA CYS A 11 4.28 -20.99 8.90
C CYS A 11 3.58 -22.06 9.75
N GLU A 12 4.28 -22.62 10.74
CA GLU A 12 3.70 -23.55 11.71
C GLU A 12 2.76 -22.82 12.67
N PHE A 13 3.22 -21.71 13.28
CA PHE A 13 2.43 -20.98 14.27
C PHE A 13 1.16 -20.35 13.70
N LEU A 14 1.19 -19.81 12.48
CA LEU A 14 0.02 -19.10 11.92
C LEU A 14 -1.25 -19.97 11.85
N LYS A 15 -1.12 -21.30 11.85
CA LYS A 15 -2.24 -22.24 11.80
C LYS A 15 -2.94 -22.41 13.15
N ASP A 16 -2.22 -22.21 14.24
CA ASP A 16 -2.64 -22.63 15.59
C ASP A 16 -2.75 -21.48 16.60
N ILE A 17 -2.65 -20.23 16.13
CA ILE A 17 -2.71 -19.03 16.99
C ILE A 17 -3.95 -18.18 16.72
N THR A 18 -4.29 -17.33 17.70
CA THR A 18 -5.39 -16.37 17.58
C THR A 18 -5.10 -15.35 16.48
N ALA A 19 -6.15 -14.69 15.97
CA ALA A 19 -6.02 -13.60 15.00
C ALA A 19 -5.05 -12.49 15.47
N GLU A 20 -5.06 -12.18 16.77
CA GLU A 20 -4.10 -11.24 17.36
C GLU A 20 -2.65 -11.75 17.25
N GLY A 21 -2.43 -13.03 17.57
CA GLY A 21 -1.12 -13.66 17.39
C GLY A 21 -0.65 -13.65 15.94
N GLN A 22 -1.56 -13.92 14.99
CA GLN A 22 -1.25 -13.84 13.56
C GLN A 22 -0.80 -12.44 13.17
N VAL A 23 -1.51 -11.40 13.62
CA VAL A 23 -1.13 -10.00 13.37
C VAL A 23 0.26 -9.69 13.91
N GLN A 24 0.64 -10.18 15.11
CA GLN A 24 1.99 -9.95 15.63
C GLN A 24 3.07 -10.62 14.79
N VAL A 25 2.85 -11.86 14.34
CA VAL A 25 3.77 -12.55 13.44
C VAL A 25 3.91 -11.81 12.12
N LEU A 26 2.80 -11.40 11.53
CA LEU A 26 2.76 -10.70 10.25
C LEU A 26 3.37 -9.30 10.32
N LYS A 27 3.26 -8.60 11.46
CA LYS A 27 3.97 -7.34 11.71
C LYS A 27 5.49 -7.50 11.65
N VAL A 28 6.04 -8.64 12.09
CA VAL A 28 7.48 -8.91 11.95
C VAL A 28 7.85 -9.05 10.48
N VAL A 29 7.03 -9.75 9.68
CA VAL A 29 7.22 -9.89 8.23
C VAL A 29 7.15 -8.51 7.55
N GLU A 30 6.16 -7.69 7.91
CA GLU A 30 5.98 -6.34 7.39
C GLU A 30 7.19 -5.44 7.71
N ILE A 31 7.69 -5.47 8.96
CA ILE A 31 8.91 -4.73 9.35
C ILE A 31 10.12 -5.20 8.53
N ALA A 32 10.28 -6.51 8.32
CA ALA A 32 11.37 -7.02 7.51
C ALA A 32 11.26 -6.53 6.05
N LEU A 33 10.05 -6.48 5.49
CA LEU A 33 9.79 -5.92 4.16
C LEU A 33 10.12 -4.42 4.09
N LYS A 34 9.85 -3.65 5.15
CA LYS A 34 10.28 -2.24 5.23
C LYS A 34 11.81 -2.12 5.18
N VAL A 35 12.52 -2.94 5.96
CA VAL A 35 13.99 -2.88 6.08
C VAL A 35 14.70 -3.37 4.81
N SER A 36 14.20 -4.42 4.17
CA SER A 36 14.81 -4.96 2.95
C SER A 36 13.76 -5.65 2.07
N PRO A 37 13.06 -4.90 1.19
CA PRO A 37 11.95 -5.43 0.41
C PRO A 37 12.30 -6.68 -0.39
N VAL A 38 13.46 -6.69 -1.05
CA VAL A 38 13.90 -7.81 -1.90
C VAL A 38 14.27 -9.04 -1.07
N LEU A 39 15.15 -8.87 -0.07
CA LEU A 39 15.62 -10.00 0.74
C LEU A 39 14.49 -10.59 1.59
N ALA A 40 13.65 -9.75 2.19
CA ALA A 40 12.55 -10.20 3.03
C ALA A 40 11.47 -10.93 2.23
N SER A 41 11.15 -10.47 1.01
CA SER A 41 10.21 -11.18 0.12
C SER A 41 10.67 -12.63 -0.13
N HIS A 42 11.96 -12.83 -0.42
CA HIS A 42 12.52 -14.17 -0.60
C HIS A 42 12.62 -14.97 0.71
N MET A 43 12.96 -14.31 1.82
CA MET A 43 13.06 -14.95 3.13
C MET A 43 11.70 -15.52 3.59
N PHE A 44 10.63 -14.76 3.38
CA PHE A 44 9.28 -15.12 3.81
C PHE A 44 8.40 -15.71 2.70
N GLN A 45 8.99 -16.08 1.55
CA GLN A 45 8.25 -16.55 0.37
C GLN A 45 7.29 -17.70 0.65
N ALA A 46 7.59 -18.58 1.63
CA ALA A 46 6.73 -19.71 1.98
C ALA A 46 5.42 -19.28 2.70
N LEU A 47 5.42 -18.10 3.32
CA LEU A 47 4.29 -17.54 4.07
C LEU A 47 3.37 -16.68 3.19
N LEU A 48 3.93 -16.05 2.16
CA LEU A 48 3.21 -15.10 1.30
C LEU A 48 2.02 -15.70 0.53
N PRO A 49 2.04 -16.95 0.04
CA PRO A 49 0.86 -17.58 -0.53
C PRO A 49 -0.33 -17.65 0.42
N ALA A 50 -0.09 -17.89 1.72
CA ALA A 50 -1.17 -17.91 2.72
C ALA A 50 -1.76 -16.52 2.95
N VAL A 51 -0.92 -15.49 2.97
CA VAL A 51 -1.34 -14.08 3.05
C VAL A 51 -2.18 -13.69 1.82
N PHE A 52 -1.69 -14.02 0.62
CA PHE A 52 -2.40 -13.73 -0.63
C PHE A 52 -3.75 -14.45 -0.68
N ARG A 53 -3.78 -15.74 -0.33
CA ARG A 53 -5.02 -16.52 -0.24
C ARG A 53 -6.01 -15.90 0.74
N GLY A 54 -5.56 -15.47 1.91
CA GLY A 54 -6.39 -14.78 2.89
C GLY A 54 -7.04 -13.50 2.35
N VAL A 55 -6.35 -12.76 1.47
CA VAL A 55 -6.96 -11.61 0.78
C VAL A 55 -8.05 -12.07 -0.18
N ILE A 56 -7.73 -12.98 -1.10
CA ILE A 56 -8.66 -13.43 -2.15
C ILE A 56 -9.88 -14.14 -1.59
N GLU A 57 -9.73 -14.94 -0.55
CA GLU A 57 -10.82 -15.65 0.11
C GLU A 57 -11.66 -14.76 1.04
N GLY A 58 -11.23 -13.50 1.27
CA GLY A 58 -11.97 -12.56 2.09
C GLY A 58 -11.83 -12.83 3.59
N GLU A 59 -10.61 -12.70 4.11
CA GLU A 59 -10.32 -12.73 5.55
C GLU A 59 -11.36 -11.93 6.35
N ARG A 60 -11.94 -12.62 7.34
CA ARG A 60 -13.11 -12.16 8.09
C ARG A 60 -12.75 -11.16 9.18
N TYR A 61 -11.52 -11.24 9.71
CA TYR A 61 -11.06 -10.33 10.75
C TYR A 61 -10.45 -9.06 10.10
N PRO A 62 -11.06 -7.87 10.26
CA PRO A 62 -10.61 -6.64 9.60
C PRO A 62 -9.14 -6.32 9.84
N VAL A 63 -8.66 -6.53 11.06
CA VAL A 63 -7.26 -6.27 11.44
C VAL A 63 -6.30 -7.21 10.71
N VAL A 64 -6.67 -8.48 10.53
CA VAL A 64 -5.85 -9.45 9.79
C VAL A 64 -5.87 -9.11 8.30
N MET A 65 -7.05 -8.84 7.74
CA MET A 65 -7.19 -8.39 6.34
C MET A 65 -6.35 -7.14 6.04
N SER A 66 -6.43 -6.11 6.90
CA SER A 66 -5.61 -4.89 6.80
C SER A 66 -4.11 -5.19 6.86
N THR A 67 -3.71 -6.19 7.65
CA THR A 67 -2.31 -6.64 7.73
C THR A 67 -1.88 -7.38 6.46
N TYR A 68 -2.74 -8.24 5.90
CA TYR A 68 -2.50 -8.93 4.64
C TYR A 68 -2.34 -7.94 3.48
N LEU A 69 -3.29 -7.00 3.32
CA LEU A 69 -3.23 -5.95 2.31
C LEU A 69 -1.98 -5.09 2.47
N GLY A 70 -1.57 -4.77 3.69
CA GLY A 70 -0.31 -4.07 3.96
C GLY A 70 0.90 -4.84 3.43
N ILE A 71 1.00 -6.15 3.70
CA ILE A 71 2.10 -6.99 3.21
C ILE A 71 2.10 -7.07 1.68
N ILE A 72 0.95 -7.33 1.05
CA ILE A 72 0.86 -7.39 -0.42
C ILE A 72 1.19 -6.03 -1.04
N GLY A 73 0.71 -4.93 -0.44
CA GLY A 73 1.00 -3.56 -0.88
C GLY A 73 2.50 -3.23 -0.83
N ARG A 74 3.21 -3.67 0.22
CA ARG A 74 4.68 -3.53 0.30
C ARG A 74 5.39 -4.24 -0.83
N ILE A 75 4.99 -5.49 -1.10
CA ILE A 75 5.63 -6.30 -2.14
C ILE A 75 5.33 -5.71 -3.53
N LEU A 76 4.09 -5.32 -3.79
CA LEU A 76 3.68 -4.67 -5.03
C LEU A 76 4.48 -3.37 -5.27
N LEU A 77 4.52 -2.49 -4.27
CA LEU A 77 5.16 -1.18 -4.37
C LEU A 77 6.68 -1.25 -4.46
N GLN A 78 7.33 -2.13 -3.70
CA GLN A 78 8.78 -2.11 -3.49
C GLN A 78 9.53 -3.30 -4.13
N ASN A 79 8.81 -4.33 -4.60
CA ASN A 79 9.40 -5.50 -5.25
C ASN A 79 8.46 -6.11 -6.30
N SER A 80 8.11 -5.31 -7.32
CA SER A 80 7.18 -5.70 -8.39
C SER A 80 7.57 -7.00 -9.10
N SER A 81 8.87 -7.28 -9.28
CA SER A 81 9.34 -8.54 -9.88
C SER A 81 8.94 -9.79 -9.09
N PHE A 82 9.03 -9.71 -7.76
CA PHE A 82 8.57 -10.78 -6.88
C PHE A 82 7.04 -10.83 -6.86
N PHE A 83 6.36 -9.68 -6.82
CA PHE A 83 4.91 -9.62 -6.90
C PHE A 83 4.37 -10.35 -8.13
N SER A 84 4.92 -10.10 -9.33
CA SER A 84 4.50 -10.78 -10.56
C SER A 84 4.71 -12.29 -10.49
N SER A 85 5.81 -12.73 -9.87
CA SER A 85 6.09 -14.16 -9.67
C SER A 85 5.08 -14.81 -8.70
N LEU A 86 4.77 -14.13 -7.59
CA LEU A 86 3.77 -14.56 -6.62
C LEU A 86 2.37 -14.59 -7.24
N LEU A 87 1.99 -13.54 -7.98
CA LEU A 87 0.71 -13.46 -8.69
C LEU A 87 0.56 -14.64 -9.66
N THR A 88 1.59 -14.93 -10.45
CA THR A 88 1.58 -16.08 -11.38
C THR A 88 1.41 -17.41 -10.65
N GLN A 89 2.12 -17.60 -9.53
CA GLN A 89 1.97 -18.80 -8.71
C GLN A 89 0.53 -18.93 -8.15
N MET A 90 -0.03 -17.85 -7.61
CA MET A 90 -1.37 -17.86 -7.05
C MET A 90 -2.44 -18.04 -8.14
N ALA A 91 -2.23 -17.47 -9.33
CA ALA A 91 -3.12 -17.64 -10.47
C ALA A 91 -3.25 -19.12 -10.87
N MET A 92 -2.13 -19.85 -10.88
CA MET A 92 -2.14 -21.31 -11.06
C MET A 92 -2.91 -22.03 -9.95
N GLU A 93 -2.73 -21.62 -8.68
CA GLU A 93 -3.43 -22.23 -7.55
C GLU A 93 -4.96 -22.02 -7.63
N PHE A 94 -5.40 -20.82 -8.00
CA PHE A 94 -6.81 -20.47 -8.17
C PHE A 94 -7.39 -20.88 -9.54
N ASN A 95 -6.58 -21.47 -10.42
CA ASN A 95 -6.96 -21.83 -11.79
C ASN A 95 -7.57 -20.64 -12.56
N GLN A 96 -6.87 -19.51 -12.53
CA GLN A 96 -7.22 -18.25 -13.20
C GLN A 96 -6.02 -17.70 -13.99
N GLU A 97 -6.28 -16.81 -14.95
CA GLU A 97 -5.21 -16.02 -15.57
C GLU A 97 -4.65 -14.99 -14.57
N PRO A 98 -3.34 -14.68 -14.59
CA PRO A 98 -2.72 -13.73 -13.67
C PRO A 98 -3.41 -12.35 -13.65
N GLU A 99 -3.80 -11.84 -14.81
CA GLU A 99 -4.49 -10.56 -14.96
C GLU A 99 -5.86 -10.59 -14.28
N GLN A 100 -6.62 -11.69 -14.43
CA GLN A 100 -7.92 -11.83 -13.78
C GLN A 100 -7.76 -11.88 -12.25
N LEU A 101 -6.75 -12.61 -11.75
CA LEU A 101 -6.48 -12.66 -10.32
C LEU A 101 -6.02 -11.29 -9.77
N LEU A 102 -5.27 -10.52 -10.55
CA LEU A 102 -4.92 -9.13 -10.21
C LEU A 102 -6.19 -8.27 -10.10
N GLY A 103 -7.12 -8.40 -11.04
CA GLY A 103 -8.42 -7.72 -10.97
C GLY A 103 -9.20 -8.05 -9.71
N ASN A 104 -9.25 -9.33 -9.34
CA ASN A 104 -9.90 -9.80 -8.10
C ASN A 104 -9.21 -9.23 -6.85
N LEU A 105 -7.86 -9.19 -6.86
CA LEU A 105 -7.08 -8.61 -5.77
C LEU A 105 -7.35 -7.10 -5.61
N MET A 106 -7.43 -6.35 -6.72
CA MET A 106 -7.76 -4.92 -6.72
C MET A 106 -9.18 -4.67 -6.22
N GLU A 107 -10.15 -5.50 -6.61
CA GLU A 107 -11.52 -5.45 -6.12
C GLU A 107 -11.60 -5.69 -4.62
N MET A 108 -10.88 -6.69 -4.12
CA MET A 108 -10.75 -6.94 -2.68
C MET A 108 -10.12 -5.76 -1.93
N TRP A 109 -9.19 -5.03 -2.55
CA TRP A 109 -8.62 -3.81 -1.97
C TRP A 109 -9.66 -2.71 -1.80
N VAL A 110 -10.48 -2.47 -2.83
CA VAL A 110 -11.57 -1.48 -2.80
C VAL A 110 -12.62 -1.89 -1.76
N ASP A 111 -13.09 -3.14 -1.80
CA ASP A 111 -14.14 -3.68 -0.92
C ASP A 111 -13.74 -3.75 0.57
N ARG A 112 -12.45 -3.63 0.87
CA ARG A 112 -11.90 -3.78 2.22
C ARG A 112 -11.13 -2.54 2.66
N MET A 113 -11.17 -1.45 1.90
CA MET A 113 -10.48 -0.21 2.26
C MET A 113 -10.93 0.31 3.63
N ASP A 114 -12.23 0.20 3.97
CA ASP A 114 -12.80 0.56 5.28
C ASP A 114 -12.21 -0.22 6.47
N ASN A 115 -11.66 -1.42 6.25
CA ASN A 115 -10.99 -2.17 7.31
C ASN A 115 -9.63 -1.55 7.69
N ILE A 116 -9.08 -0.68 6.84
CA ILE A 116 -7.82 -0.01 7.04
C ILE A 116 -8.10 1.36 7.68
N THR A 117 -7.90 1.46 8.99
CA THR A 117 -8.18 2.68 9.75
C THR A 117 -6.95 3.58 9.96
N GLN A 118 -5.75 3.06 9.72
CA GLN A 118 -4.50 3.80 9.91
C GLN A 118 -4.15 4.58 8.64
N PRO A 119 -4.00 5.92 8.68
CA PRO A 119 -3.69 6.73 7.50
C PRO A 119 -2.43 6.26 6.74
N GLU A 120 -1.38 5.86 7.45
CA GLU A 120 -0.16 5.29 6.86
C GLU A 120 -0.42 4.05 5.98
N ARG A 121 -1.33 3.17 6.43
CA ARG A 121 -1.70 1.95 5.70
C ARG A 121 -2.62 2.25 4.51
N ARG A 122 -3.48 3.26 4.65
CA ARG A 122 -4.34 3.75 3.56
C ARG A 122 -3.48 4.37 2.46
N LYS A 123 -2.54 5.26 2.83
CA LYS A 123 -1.51 5.81 1.94
C LYS A 123 -0.68 4.72 1.25
N LEU A 124 -0.23 3.69 1.98
CA LEU A 124 0.47 2.54 1.40
C LEU A 124 -0.38 1.84 0.32
N SER A 125 -1.68 1.63 0.58
CA SER A 125 -2.58 0.98 -0.37
C SER A 125 -2.75 1.82 -1.63
N SER A 126 -2.92 3.14 -1.49
CA SER A 126 -2.99 4.05 -2.64
C SER A 126 -1.69 4.06 -3.44
N LEU A 127 -0.54 4.19 -2.79
CA LEU A 127 0.77 4.15 -3.46
C LEU A 127 0.98 2.81 -4.20
N ALA A 128 0.61 1.69 -3.57
CA ALA A 128 0.75 0.37 -4.16
C ALA A 128 -0.13 0.21 -5.42
N LEU A 129 -1.40 0.61 -5.37
CA LEU A 129 -2.30 0.55 -6.53
C LEU A 129 -1.92 1.55 -7.62
N LEU A 130 -1.50 2.76 -7.26
CA LEU A 130 -0.94 3.74 -8.20
C LEU A 130 0.32 3.23 -8.90
N SER A 131 1.09 2.35 -8.25
CA SER A 131 2.31 1.79 -8.83
C SER A 131 2.03 0.92 -10.07
N LEU A 132 0.80 0.42 -10.22
CA LEU A 132 0.32 -0.27 -11.41
C LEU A 132 0.14 0.67 -12.60
N LEU A 133 0.07 1.99 -12.40
CA LEU A 133 -0.01 2.98 -13.46
C LEU A 133 1.40 3.47 -13.86
N PRO A 134 1.62 3.84 -15.14
CA PRO A 134 0.68 3.68 -16.25
C PRO A 134 0.52 2.21 -16.69
N SER A 135 -0.66 1.84 -17.18
CA SER A 135 -0.97 0.48 -17.66
C SER A 135 -1.86 0.44 -18.91
N ASP A 136 -1.46 -0.33 -19.90
CA ASP A 136 -2.27 -0.73 -21.06
C ASP A 136 -3.06 -2.02 -20.82
N ASN A 137 -2.90 -2.62 -19.64
CA ASN A 137 -3.62 -3.82 -19.22
C ASN A 137 -5.10 -3.48 -19.01
N THR A 138 -5.98 -4.18 -19.73
CA THR A 138 -7.42 -3.93 -19.70
C THR A 138 -8.02 -4.15 -18.32
N VAL A 139 -7.54 -5.12 -17.54
CA VAL A 139 -8.06 -5.37 -16.18
C VAL A 139 -7.70 -4.23 -15.23
N VAL A 140 -6.48 -3.68 -15.33
CA VAL A 140 -6.08 -2.50 -14.54
C VAL A 140 -6.92 -1.28 -14.94
N GLN A 141 -7.20 -1.12 -16.23
CA GLN A 141 -8.05 -0.05 -16.75
C GLN A 141 -9.52 -0.18 -16.30
N GLU A 142 -10.09 -1.38 -16.31
CA GLU A 142 -11.44 -1.66 -15.80
C GLU A 142 -11.56 -1.34 -14.31
N LYS A 143 -10.47 -1.48 -13.55
CA LYS A 143 -10.40 -1.15 -12.12
C LYS A 143 -9.89 0.27 -11.84
N PHE A 144 -9.71 1.11 -12.86
CA PHE A 144 -9.13 2.45 -12.73
C PHE A 144 -9.90 3.34 -11.75
N CYS A 145 -11.24 3.33 -11.79
CA CYS A 145 -12.06 4.11 -10.86
C CYS A 145 -11.82 3.72 -9.39
N GLY A 146 -11.59 2.43 -9.12
CA GLY A 146 -11.24 1.94 -7.79
C GLY A 146 -9.89 2.47 -7.31
N ILE A 147 -8.89 2.53 -8.20
CA ILE A 147 -7.58 3.15 -7.89
C ILE A 147 -7.78 4.62 -7.53
N VAL A 148 -8.49 5.38 -8.36
CA VAL A 148 -8.72 6.81 -8.12
C VAL A 148 -9.49 7.05 -6.83
N ASN A 149 -10.53 6.27 -6.55
CA ASN A 149 -11.31 6.39 -5.32
C ASN A 149 -10.44 6.17 -4.07
N ILE A 150 -9.65 5.09 -4.04
CA ILE A 150 -8.69 4.82 -2.94
C ILE A 150 -7.65 5.95 -2.81
N CYS A 151 -7.24 6.58 -3.90
CA CYS A 151 -6.32 7.71 -3.84
C CYS A 151 -6.97 8.93 -3.19
N VAL A 152 -8.18 9.30 -3.62
CA VAL A 152 -8.91 10.47 -3.06
C VAL A 152 -9.23 10.27 -1.59
N GLU A 153 -9.72 9.08 -1.20
CA GLU A 153 -9.95 8.78 0.21
C GLU A 153 -8.66 8.94 1.04
N SER A 154 -7.56 8.33 0.59
CA SER A 154 -6.28 8.45 1.31
C SER A 154 -5.71 9.86 1.28
N LEU A 155 -5.98 10.67 0.25
CA LEU A 155 -5.61 12.09 0.24
C LEU A 155 -6.34 12.83 1.37
N HIS A 156 -7.63 12.60 1.58
CA HIS A 156 -8.36 13.16 2.72
C HIS A 156 -7.81 12.72 4.08
N ASP A 157 -7.27 11.50 4.18
CA ASP A 157 -6.70 11.01 5.44
C ASP A 157 -5.34 11.60 5.79
N VAL A 158 -4.56 12.03 4.80
CA VAL A 158 -3.15 12.45 5.01
C VAL A 158 -2.84 13.90 4.65
N MET A 159 -3.70 14.56 3.88
CA MET A 159 -3.49 15.95 3.48
C MET A 159 -4.11 16.90 4.49
N THR A 160 -3.29 17.82 5.00
CA THR A 160 -3.73 18.93 5.84
C THR A 160 -3.59 20.22 5.07
N GLU A 161 -4.63 21.04 5.04
CA GLU A 161 -4.58 22.40 4.47
C GLU A 161 -3.79 23.33 5.40
N ASP A 162 -2.80 24.02 4.83
CA ASP A 162 -2.10 25.10 5.51
C ASP A 162 -3.00 26.36 5.52
N PRO A 163 -3.42 26.85 6.70
CA PRO A 163 -4.33 28.00 6.78
C PRO A 163 -3.74 29.32 6.25
N GLU A 164 -2.40 29.44 6.17
CA GLU A 164 -1.73 30.66 5.73
C GLU A 164 -1.55 30.71 4.23
N THR A 165 -1.26 29.57 3.60
CA THR A 165 -0.96 29.48 2.16
C THR A 165 -2.12 28.89 1.35
N GLY A 166 -3.08 28.22 2.00
CA GLY A 166 -4.15 27.45 1.35
C GLY A 166 -3.63 26.21 0.61
N THR A 167 -2.39 25.78 0.87
CA THR A 167 -1.77 24.62 0.20
C THR A 167 -1.94 23.36 1.03
N PHE A 168 -2.08 22.21 0.38
CA PHE A 168 -2.09 20.92 1.06
C PHE A 168 -0.68 20.43 1.39
N LYS A 169 -0.50 19.92 2.61
CA LYS A 169 0.71 19.24 3.07
C LYS A 169 0.39 17.81 3.47
N ASP A 170 1.15 16.87 2.93
CA ASP A 170 1.10 15.45 3.33
C ASP A 170 1.72 15.27 4.71
N CYS A 171 0.90 15.01 5.73
CA CYS A 171 1.34 14.91 7.13
C CYS A 171 2.09 13.60 7.44
N MET A 172 2.13 12.64 6.50
CA MET A 172 2.89 11.41 6.68
C MET A 172 4.36 11.57 6.29
N LEU A 173 4.73 12.66 5.60
CA LEU A 173 6.11 12.92 5.19
C LEU A 173 6.99 13.26 6.38
N VAL A 174 8.05 12.49 6.56
CA VAL A 174 9.05 12.74 7.60
C VAL A 174 10.16 13.59 6.98
N SER A 175 10.36 14.79 7.51
CA SER A 175 11.49 15.65 7.12
C SER A 175 12.68 15.40 8.04
N GLU A 176 13.89 15.25 7.47
CA GLU A 176 15.13 15.09 8.25
C GLU A 176 15.35 16.24 9.25
N ALA A 177 14.83 17.43 8.92
CA ALA A 177 14.95 18.65 9.71
C ALA A 177 14.03 18.72 10.94
N GLU A 178 13.08 17.79 11.10
CA GLU A 178 12.25 17.71 12.30
C GLU A 178 13.03 16.95 13.40
N GLU A 179 13.86 17.71 14.13
CA GLU A 179 14.32 17.27 15.44
C GLU A 179 13.10 17.08 16.34
N PRO A 180 12.98 15.95 17.07
CA PRO A 180 11.88 15.79 18.00
C PRO A 180 12.02 16.87 19.08
N LYS A 181 11.01 17.73 19.20
CA LYS A 181 10.92 18.66 20.32
C LYS A 181 10.50 17.85 21.54
N PHE A 182 11.47 17.22 22.20
CA PHE A 182 11.21 16.61 23.50
C PHE A 182 10.93 17.72 24.50
N SER A 183 9.80 17.65 25.17
CA SER A 183 9.61 18.45 26.38
C SER A 183 10.55 17.93 27.47
N ASP A 184 11.02 18.78 28.39
CA ASP A 184 11.92 18.37 29.48
C ASP A 184 11.34 17.27 30.39
N ASP A 185 10.02 17.01 30.28
CA ASP A 185 9.29 15.97 31.02
C ASP A 185 9.15 14.63 30.27
N GLU A 186 9.61 14.53 29.00
CA GLU A 186 9.54 13.30 28.22
C GLU A 186 10.78 12.40 28.45
N GLU A 187 10.54 11.09 28.58
CA GLU A 187 11.63 10.12 28.60
C GLU A 187 12.45 10.21 27.31
N PRO A 188 13.80 10.15 27.39
CA PRO A 188 14.64 10.20 26.21
C PRO A 188 14.32 9.01 25.29
N PRO A 189 14.38 9.21 23.96
CA PRO A 189 13.99 8.19 22.98
C PRO A 189 14.85 6.95 23.13
N THR A 190 14.22 5.77 23.13
CA THR A 190 14.94 4.50 23.20
C THR A 190 15.71 4.24 21.90
N GLU A 191 16.69 3.33 21.95
CA GLU A 191 17.37 2.87 20.72
C GLU A 191 16.40 2.25 19.70
N GLN A 192 15.28 1.69 20.16
CA GLN A 192 14.25 1.18 19.28
C GLN A 192 13.49 2.31 18.57
N ASP A 193 13.22 3.42 19.25
CA ASP A 193 12.56 4.59 18.66
C ASP A 193 13.45 5.24 17.60
N LYS A 194 14.76 5.34 17.88
CA LYS A 194 15.75 5.82 16.90
C LYS A 194 15.76 4.95 15.64
N ARG A 195 15.78 3.62 15.79
CA ARG A 195 15.72 2.69 14.65
C ARG A 195 14.43 2.82 13.85
N ARG A 196 13.28 2.98 14.52
CA ARG A 196 11.99 3.21 13.85
C ARG A 196 11.98 4.51 13.06
N LYS A 197 12.53 5.59 13.62
CA LYS A 197 12.66 6.88 12.92
C LYS A 197 13.53 6.74 11.67
N LEU A 198 14.70 6.11 11.80
CA LEU A 198 15.58 5.86 10.65
C LEU A 198 14.89 5.03 9.57
N LEU A 199 14.15 3.99 9.95
CA LEU A 199 13.39 3.18 9.01
C LEU A 199 12.29 3.99 8.31
N ALA A 200 11.64 4.93 9.01
CA ALA A 200 10.63 5.80 8.40
C ALA A 200 11.25 6.71 7.32
N LEU A 201 12.49 7.18 7.50
CA LEU A 201 13.19 8.00 6.49
C LEU A 201 13.49 7.26 5.18
N GLU A 202 13.39 5.93 5.15
CA GLU A 202 13.60 5.11 3.95
C GLU A 202 12.27 4.53 3.40
N ASP A 203 11.18 4.64 4.15
CA ASP A 203 9.90 4.05 3.81
C ASP A 203 9.14 4.95 2.81
N PRO A 204 8.67 4.42 1.66
CA PRO A 204 7.89 5.19 0.68
C PRO A 204 6.67 5.92 1.27
N VAL A 205 6.05 5.34 2.30
CA VAL A 205 4.89 5.97 2.97
C VAL A 205 5.26 7.32 3.59
N HIS A 206 6.51 7.49 4.00
CA HIS A 206 7.01 8.67 4.70
C HIS A 206 7.94 9.55 3.85
N THR A 207 8.26 9.12 2.64
CA THR A 207 9.20 9.82 1.74
C THR A 207 8.55 10.25 0.42
N VAL A 208 7.44 9.62 0.03
CA VAL A 208 6.71 9.95 -1.21
C VAL A 208 5.45 10.75 -0.87
N SER A 209 5.32 11.94 -1.47
CA SER A 209 4.08 12.73 -1.41
C SER A 209 2.99 12.01 -2.19
N LEU A 210 1.87 11.68 -1.53
CA LEU A 210 0.77 11.01 -2.21
C LEU A 210 0.17 11.90 -3.31
N GLN A 211 -0.02 13.19 -3.03
CA GLN A 211 -0.57 14.17 -3.98
C GLN A 211 0.28 14.25 -5.26
N GLN A 212 1.61 14.36 -5.10
CA GLN A 212 2.53 14.42 -6.23
C GLN A 212 2.52 13.10 -7.01
N CYS A 213 2.53 11.96 -6.31
CA CYS A 213 2.52 10.65 -6.94
C CYS A 213 1.24 10.43 -7.76
N VAL A 214 0.08 10.80 -7.22
CA VAL A 214 -1.22 10.75 -7.93
C VAL A 214 -1.14 11.59 -9.21
N TYR A 215 -0.70 12.85 -9.10
CA TYR A 215 -0.57 13.74 -10.26
C TYR A 215 0.30 13.13 -11.36
N GLU A 216 1.51 12.69 -11.01
CA GLU A 216 2.48 12.13 -11.95
C GLU A 216 1.95 10.86 -12.62
N LYS A 217 1.36 9.95 -11.83
CA LYS A 217 0.84 8.68 -12.35
C LYS A 217 -0.35 8.87 -13.29
N LEU A 218 -1.24 9.80 -12.99
CA LEU A 218 -2.34 10.16 -13.88
C LEU A 218 -1.84 10.82 -15.16
N LYS A 219 -0.82 11.71 -15.07
CA LYS A 219 -0.19 12.30 -16.26
C LYS A 219 0.52 11.27 -17.14
N LEU A 220 1.20 10.30 -16.53
CA LEU A 220 1.80 9.18 -17.25
C LEU A 220 0.75 8.30 -17.93
N GLN A 221 -0.37 8.01 -17.25
CA GLN A 221 -1.49 7.27 -17.85
C GLN A 221 -2.09 8.03 -19.04
N GLN A 222 -2.30 9.34 -18.89
CA GLN A 222 -2.78 10.22 -19.96
C GLN A 222 -1.81 10.23 -21.15
N GLY A 223 -0.51 10.36 -20.90
CA GLY A 223 0.51 10.34 -21.96
C GLY A 223 0.55 9.02 -22.73
N MET A 224 0.30 7.90 -22.07
CA MET A 224 0.31 6.58 -22.69
C MET A 224 -0.97 6.29 -23.51
N MET A 225 -2.15 6.68 -23.02
CA MET A 225 -3.43 6.42 -23.71
C MET A 225 -3.85 7.52 -24.69
N GLY A 226 -3.27 8.71 -24.58
CA GLY A 226 -3.76 9.92 -25.22
C GLY A 226 -5.02 10.48 -24.54
N ASP A 227 -5.38 11.71 -24.90
CA ASP A 227 -6.46 12.46 -24.23
C ASP A 227 -7.82 11.76 -24.29
N GLN A 228 -8.19 11.19 -25.45
CA GLN A 228 -9.47 10.50 -25.61
C GLN A 228 -9.54 9.21 -24.78
N GLY A 229 -8.47 8.41 -24.77
CA GLY A 229 -8.43 7.17 -23.99
C GLY A 229 -8.45 7.45 -22.49
N PHE A 230 -7.71 8.47 -22.05
CA PHE A 230 -7.72 8.90 -20.66
C PHE A 230 -9.06 9.49 -20.23
N GLN A 231 -9.71 10.29 -21.09
CA GLN A 231 -11.04 10.82 -20.83
C GLN A 231 -12.05 9.67 -20.62
N ALA A 232 -12.00 8.62 -21.46
CA ALA A 232 -12.86 7.46 -21.30
C ALA A 232 -12.65 6.73 -19.94
N LEU A 233 -11.40 6.67 -19.44
CA LEU A 233 -11.14 6.15 -18.09
C LEU A 233 -11.72 7.06 -17.01
N MET A 234 -11.53 8.38 -17.13
CA MET A 234 -12.05 9.34 -16.17
C MET A 234 -13.58 9.34 -16.10
N GLU A 235 -14.28 9.05 -17.21
CA GLU A 235 -15.74 8.91 -17.24
C GLU A 235 -16.25 7.72 -16.40
N THR A 236 -15.39 6.76 -16.05
CA THR A 236 -15.74 5.66 -15.14
C THR A 236 -15.69 6.07 -13.66
N VAL A 237 -15.07 7.20 -13.35
CA VAL A 237 -14.92 7.73 -11.99
C VAL A 237 -16.13 8.58 -11.65
N ASP A 238 -16.65 8.45 -10.42
CA ASP A 238 -17.75 9.28 -9.96
C ASP A 238 -17.38 10.77 -10.02
N THR A 239 -18.32 11.60 -10.46
CA THR A 239 -18.09 13.04 -10.67
C THR A 239 -17.66 13.78 -9.41
N GLU A 240 -18.13 13.36 -8.23
CA GLU A 240 -17.73 13.95 -6.95
C GLU A 240 -16.26 13.62 -6.64
N ILE A 241 -15.85 12.37 -6.87
CA ILE A 241 -14.46 11.94 -6.69
C ILE A 241 -13.52 12.69 -7.65
N ILE A 242 -13.95 12.95 -8.89
CA ILE A 242 -13.19 13.78 -9.84
C ILE A 242 -13.05 15.20 -9.30
N HIS A 243 -14.13 15.78 -8.76
CA HIS A 243 -14.10 17.13 -8.21
C HIS A 243 -13.11 17.24 -7.04
N GLN A 244 -13.22 16.35 -6.06
CA GLN A 244 -12.31 16.28 -4.91
C GLN A 244 -10.86 16.06 -5.33
N LEU A 245 -10.62 15.15 -6.29
CA LEU A 245 -9.30 14.94 -6.86
C LEU A 245 -8.75 16.24 -7.46
N GLN A 246 -9.56 16.96 -8.24
CA GLN A 246 -9.14 18.22 -8.83
C GLN A 246 -8.78 19.24 -7.75
N GLU A 247 -9.54 19.37 -6.66
CA GLU A 247 -9.20 20.29 -5.57
C GLU A 247 -7.80 20.04 -5.01
N PHE A 248 -7.45 18.77 -4.77
CA PHE A 248 -6.09 18.42 -4.37
C PHE A 248 -5.06 18.72 -5.45
N LEU A 249 -5.37 18.56 -6.73
CA LEU A 249 -4.40 18.75 -7.81
C LEU A 249 -4.24 20.21 -8.27
N HIS A 250 -5.14 21.12 -7.93
CA HIS A 250 -5.09 22.53 -8.37
C HIS A 250 -3.86 23.30 -7.88
N GLY A 251 -3.21 22.84 -6.81
CA GLY A 251 -2.05 23.49 -6.19
C GLY A 251 -0.67 23.00 -6.66
N LEU A 252 -0.60 22.10 -7.65
CA LEU A 252 0.63 21.51 -8.18
C LEU A 252 1.09 22.12 -9.52
#